data_AF-A0A401LT95-F1
#
_entry.id   AF-A0A401LT95-F1
#
_cell.length_a   1.000
_cell.length_b   1.000
_cell.length_c   1.000
_cell.angle_alpha   90.00
_cell.angle_beta   90.00
_cell.angle_gamma   90.00
#
_symmetry.space_group_name_H-M   'P 1'
#
loop_
_entity.id
_entity.type
_entity.pdbx_description
1 polymer ?
#
loop_
_entity_poly.entity_id
_entity_poly.type
_entity_poly.pdbx_seq_one_letter_code
_entity_poly.pdbx_strand_id
1 'polypeptide(L)'
;MKKLYFFTVLAVMLMAVTGVMAQKKTKFKPAELKGIWQLCHYVSESPDVAGYLKPSNTFKVLSDDGRIVNFTLIPGSDAIITGYGTWKQLTKNSYKESIEKNIHLPMLDNKDNVLEFVIEDNDYMHLKFFIKMI
;
A
#
# COMPACT_ATOMS: atom_id res chain seq x y z
N MET A 1 -22.35 -35.36 34.04
CA MET A 1 -22.39 -35.19 32.56
C MET A 1 -23.00 -33.86 32.11
N LYS A 2 -24.21 -33.47 32.57
CA LYS A 2 -24.85 -32.17 32.19
C LYS A 2 -24.03 -30.91 32.52
N LYS A 3 -23.39 -30.84 33.69
CA LYS A 3 -22.57 -29.67 34.09
C LYS A 3 -21.34 -29.48 33.20
N LEU A 4 -20.65 -30.57 32.85
CA LEU A 4 -19.45 -30.51 32.00
C LEU A 4 -19.79 -30.07 30.57
N TYR A 5 -20.94 -30.51 30.04
CA TYR A 5 -21.45 -30.10 28.74
C TYR A 5 -21.82 -28.61 28.69
N PHE A 6 -22.35 -28.09 29.80
CA PHE A 6 -22.64 -26.66 29.92
C PHE A 6 -21.36 -25.82 29.90
N PHE A 7 -20.30 -26.26 30.60
CA PHE A 7 -19.01 -25.57 30.58
C PHE A 7 -18.32 -25.63 29.21
N THR A 8 -18.44 -26.73 28.46
CA THR A 8 -17.86 -26.83 27.12
C THR A 8 -18.60 -25.95 26.10
N VAL A 9 -19.93 -25.92 26.12
CA VAL A 9 -20.72 -25.04 25.23
C VAL A 9 -20.46 -23.57 25.54
N LEU A 10 -20.37 -23.21 26.82
CA LEU A 10 -20.06 -21.84 27.24
C LEU A 10 -18.66 -21.40 26.79
N ALA A 11 -17.66 -22.28 26.89
CA ALA A 11 -16.30 -22.02 26.42
C ALA A 11 -16.22 -21.82 24.90
N VAL A 12 -16.98 -22.61 24.12
CA VAL A 12 -17.05 -22.46 22.65
C VAL A 12 -17.73 -21.14 22.26
N MET A 13 -18.81 -20.74 22.95
CA MET A 13 -19.44 -19.44 22.73
C MET A 13 -18.50 -18.27 23.10
N LEU A 14 -17.77 -18.39 24.21
CA LEU A 14 -16.76 -17.39 24.61
C LEU A 14 -15.64 -17.26 23.58
N MET A 15 -15.14 -18.38 23.04
CA MET A 15 -14.12 -18.36 21.98
C MET A 15 -14.65 -17.81 20.65
N ALA A 16 -15.92 -18.07 20.31
CA ALA A 16 -16.56 -17.50 19.13
C ALA A 16 -16.75 -15.97 19.25
N VAL A 17 -16.96 -15.45 20.46
CA VAL A 17 -17.12 -14.00 20.72
C VAL A 17 -15.76 -13.28 20.76
N THR A 18 -14.69 -13.93 21.24
CA THR A 18 -13.36 -13.31 21.30
C THR A 18 -12.62 -13.33 19.96
N GLY A 19 -12.95 -14.26 19.06
CA GLY A 19 -12.34 -14.35 17.72
C GLY A 19 -12.66 -13.18 16.77
N VAL A 20 -13.72 -12.41 17.04
CA VAL A 20 -14.21 -11.37 16.11
C VAL A 20 -13.61 -9.98 16.39
N MET A 21 -13.08 -9.71 17.59
CA MET A 21 -12.76 -8.33 18.03
C MET A 21 -11.26 -8.04 18.22
N ALA A 22 -10.35 -8.92 17.78
CA ALA A 22 -8.91 -8.70 17.88
C ALA A 22 -8.34 -7.78 16.77
N GLN A 23 -9.17 -7.11 15.97
CA GLN A 23 -8.70 -6.03 15.11
C GLN A 23 -8.35 -4.81 15.97
N LYS A 24 -7.06 -4.67 16.29
CA LYS A 24 -6.45 -3.45 16.85
C LYS A 24 -7.06 -2.22 16.14
N LYS A 25 -7.93 -1.48 16.82
CA LYS A 25 -8.40 -0.17 16.34
C LYS A 25 -7.16 0.68 16.04
N THR A 26 -7.01 1.10 14.78
CA THR A 26 -5.93 1.98 14.36
C THR A 26 -6.10 3.33 15.06
N LYS A 27 -5.07 3.79 15.78
CA LYS A 27 -5.11 5.04 16.57
C LYS A 27 -5.05 6.33 15.70
N PHE A 28 -5.17 6.21 14.38
CA PHE A 28 -4.98 7.31 13.43
C PHE A 28 -6.18 7.40 12.48
N LYS A 29 -6.46 8.62 12.00
CA LYS A 29 -7.43 8.88 10.94
C LYS A 29 -6.93 8.23 9.65
N PRO A 30 -7.74 7.39 8.96
CA PRO A 30 -7.38 6.87 7.65
C PRO A 30 -7.07 8.02 6.67
N ALA A 31 -5.99 7.89 5.92
CA ALA A 31 -5.64 8.81 4.85
C ALA A 31 -6.34 8.41 3.55
N GLU A 32 -6.55 9.38 2.66
CA GLU A 32 -7.16 9.17 1.34
C GLU A 32 -6.14 8.57 0.35
N LEU A 33 -5.64 7.37 0.66
CA LEU A 33 -4.66 6.65 -0.17
C LEU A 33 -5.31 5.90 -1.34
N LYS A 34 -6.59 5.57 -1.23
CA LYS A 34 -7.32 4.78 -2.22
C LYS A 34 -7.50 5.58 -3.50
N GLY A 35 -7.26 4.95 -4.64
CA GLY A 35 -7.42 5.58 -5.94
C GLY A 35 -6.38 5.12 -6.96
N ILE A 36 -6.36 5.85 -8.07
CA ILE A 36 -5.39 5.66 -9.15
C ILE A 36 -4.45 6.87 -9.11
N TRP A 37 -3.19 6.60 -8.80
CA TRP A 37 -2.13 7.60 -8.72
C TRP A 37 -1.27 7.55 -9.97
N GLN A 38 -0.98 8.71 -10.55
CA GLN A 38 -0.07 8.83 -11.69
C GLN A 38 1.29 9.31 -11.21
N LEU A 39 2.35 8.58 -11.58
CA LEU A 39 3.72 8.97 -11.28
C LEU A 39 4.04 10.28 -11.99
N CYS A 40 4.72 11.20 -11.30
CA CYS A 40 5.18 12.45 -11.86
C CYS A 40 6.71 12.54 -11.81
N HIS A 41 7.30 13.41 -12.61
CA HIS A 41 8.72 13.73 -12.58
C HIS A 41 8.92 15.23 -12.84
N TYR A 42 10.11 15.73 -12.51
CA TYR A 42 10.48 17.12 -12.77
C TYR A 42 11.15 17.22 -14.14
N VAL A 43 10.70 18.17 -14.96
CA VAL A 43 11.27 18.46 -16.29
C VAL A 43 11.86 19.87 -16.27
N SER A 44 13.09 20.00 -16.77
CA SER A 44 13.75 21.29 -16.96
C SER A 44 14.36 21.37 -18.35
N GLU A 45 14.32 22.55 -18.95
CA GLU A 45 14.99 22.86 -20.22
C GLU A 45 16.46 23.23 -20.02
N SER A 46 16.89 23.42 -18.77
CA SER A 46 18.27 23.78 -18.39
C SER A 46 18.80 22.87 -17.29
N PRO A 47 20.04 22.37 -17.39
CA PRO A 47 20.60 21.44 -16.40
C PRO A 47 20.73 22.03 -14.99
N ASP A 48 20.89 23.35 -14.88
CA ASP A 48 21.14 24.03 -13.61
C ASP A 48 19.88 24.63 -12.97
N VAL A 49 18.71 24.44 -13.60
CA VAL A 49 17.44 24.98 -13.12
C VAL A 49 16.55 23.83 -12.64
N ALA A 50 15.99 23.99 -11.44
CA ALA A 50 15.01 23.05 -10.91
C ALA A 50 13.81 22.95 -11.87
N GLY A 51 13.44 21.71 -12.20
CA GLY A 51 12.33 21.45 -13.10
C GLY A 51 10.96 21.75 -12.48
N TYR A 52 9.95 21.69 -13.33
CA TYR A 52 8.55 21.77 -12.93
C TYR A 52 7.88 20.40 -13.10
N LEU A 53 6.82 20.15 -12.33
CA LEU A 53 6.19 18.85 -12.24
C LEU A 53 5.41 18.52 -13.52
N LYS A 54 5.64 17.33 -14.08
CA LYS A 54 4.89 16.77 -15.21
C LYS A 54 4.45 15.34 -14.92
N PRO A 55 3.26 14.93 -15.41
CA PRO A 55 2.82 13.55 -15.32
C PRO A 55 3.67 12.63 -16.20
N SER A 56 3.85 11.39 -15.75
CA SER A 56 4.56 10.31 -16.44
C SER A 56 3.61 9.23 -16.94
N ASN A 57 4.14 8.12 -17.44
CA ASN A 57 3.41 6.99 -17.99
C ASN A 57 3.17 5.82 -17.01
N THR A 58 3.60 5.94 -15.75
CA THR A 58 3.42 4.89 -14.72
C THR A 58 2.26 5.24 -13.79
N PHE A 59 1.47 4.23 -13.46
CA PHE A 59 0.31 4.35 -12.57
C PHE A 59 0.44 3.37 -11.41
N LYS A 60 -0.07 3.77 -10.25
CA LYS A 60 -0.24 2.96 -9.04
C LYS A 60 -1.71 2.93 -8.69
N VAL A 61 -2.29 1.73 -8.62
CA VAL A 61 -3.66 1.51 -8.17
C VAL A 61 -3.61 1.03 -6.73
N LEU A 62 -4.24 1.78 -5.83
CA LEU A 62 -4.49 1.39 -4.44
C LEU A 62 -6.00 1.14 -4.28
N SER A 63 -6.40 -0.12 -4.38
CA SER A 63 -7.82 -0.48 -4.40
C SER A 63 -8.46 -0.49 -3.01
N ASP A 64 -9.79 -0.46 -2.99
CA ASP A 64 -10.59 -0.49 -1.77
C ASP A 64 -10.46 -1.77 -0.95
N ASP A 65 -10.17 -2.90 -1.61
CA ASP A 65 -9.97 -4.21 -0.99
C ASP A 65 -8.52 -4.45 -0.54
N GLY A 66 -7.67 -3.44 -0.61
CA GLY A 66 -6.29 -3.50 -0.10
C GLY A 66 -5.30 -4.14 -1.07
N ARG A 67 -5.60 -4.20 -2.38
CA ARG A 67 -4.65 -4.62 -3.42
C ARG A 67 -3.87 -3.43 -3.98
N ILE A 68 -2.62 -3.68 -4.31
CA ILE A 68 -1.78 -2.72 -5.02
C ILE A 68 -1.28 -3.29 -6.34
N VAL A 69 -1.33 -2.46 -7.38
CA VAL A 69 -0.76 -2.75 -8.69
C VAL A 69 -0.05 -1.52 -9.21
N ASN A 70 1.21 -1.67 -9.61
CA ASN A 70 1.94 -0.69 -10.40
C ASN A 70 1.99 -1.19 -11.84
N PHE A 71 1.68 -0.32 -12.80
CA PHE A 71 1.79 -0.63 -14.23
C PHE A 71 2.28 0.59 -15.01
N THR A 72 2.88 0.34 -16.17
CA THR A 72 3.43 1.40 -17.03
C THR A 72 2.88 1.28 -18.44
N LEU A 73 2.40 2.40 -18.98
CA LEU A 73 1.98 2.52 -20.36
C LEU A 73 3.20 2.61 -21.28
N ILE A 74 3.20 1.84 -22.35
CA ILE A 74 4.21 1.91 -23.40
C ILE A 74 3.53 2.45 -24.66
N PRO A 75 3.86 3.68 -25.12
CA PRO A 75 3.24 4.23 -26.31
C PRO A 75 3.36 3.31 -27.52
N GLY A 76 2.23 2.96 -28.13
CA GLY A 76 2.18 2.06 -29.30
C GLY A 76 2.28 0.56 -28.98
N SER A 77 2.27 0.18 -27.70
CA SER A 77 2.38 -1.22 -27.25
C SER A 77 1.46 -1.50 -26.05
N ASP A 78 1.39 -2.76 -25.65
CA ASP A 78 0.67 -3.16 -24.45
C ASP A 78 1.30 -2.57 -23.18
N ALA A 79 0.45 -2.20 -22.22
CA ALA A 79 0.89 -1.81 -20.90
C ALA A 79 1.43 -3.02 -20.12
N ILE A 80 2.39 -2.79 -19.24
CA ILE A 80 3.02 -3.85 -18.44
C ILE A 80 2.77 -3.63 -16.94
N ILE A 81 2.39 -4.69 -16.23
CA ILE A 81 2.37 -4.68 -14.76
C ILE A 81 3.82 -4.83 -14.27
N THR A 82 4.29 -3.87 -13.48
CA THR A 82 5.67 -3.85 -12.98
C THR A 82 5.79 -4.33 -11.54
N GLY A 83 4.70 -4.33 -10.77
CA GLY A 83 4.65 -4.99 -9.47
C GLY A 83 3.25 -5.01 -8.87
N TYR A 84 3.00 -5.98 -8.00
CA TYR A 84 1.69 -6.17 -7.37
C TYR A 84 1.81 -6.81 -5.98
N GLY A 85 0.73 -6.68 -5.20
CA GLY A 85 0.62 -7.29 -3.88
C GLY A 85 -0.57 -6.74 -3.10
N THR A 86 -0.37 -6.57 -1.79
CA THR A 86 -1.37 -5.93 -0.90
C THR A 86 -0.80 -4.68 -0.25
N TRP A 87 -1.67 -3.76 0.18
CA TRP A 87 -1.27 -2.58 0.91
C TRP A 87 -2.10 -2.38 2.18
N LYS A 88 -1.50 -1.72 3.17
CA LYS A 88 -2.18 -1.39 4.43
C LYS A 88 -1.56 -0.16 5.09
N GLN A 89 -2.39 0.80 5.48
CA GLN A 89 -1.95 1.96 6.27
C GLN A 89 -1.48 1.51 7.66
N LEU A 90 -0.30 1.97 8.09
CA LEU A 90 0.33 1.60 9.36
C LEU A 90 0.23 2.72 10.40
N THR A 91 0.36 3.97 9.97
CA THR A 91 0.35 5.15 10.83
C THR A 91 -0.35 6.32 10.14
N LYS A 92 -0.34 7.51 10.76
CA LYS A 92 -0.88 8.74 10.15
C LYS A 92 -0.21 9.11 8.82
N ASN A 93 1.05 8.72 8.63
CA ASN A 93 1.90 9.14 7.51
C ASN A 93 2.75 7.98 6.96
N SER A 94 2.35 6.73 7.20
CA SER A 94 3.00 5.59 6.57
C SER A 94 2.02 4.46 6.24
N TYR A 95 2.31 3.78 5.13
CA TYR A 95 1.64 2.55 4.72
C TYR A 95 2.66 1.51 4.28
N LYS A 96 2.23 0.26 4.21
CA LYS A 96 3.04 -0.87 3.81
C LYS A 96 2.53 -1.43 2.50
N GLU A 97 3.44 -1.76 1.59
CA GLU A 97 3.19 -2.61 0.43
C GLU A 97 3.81 -3.98 0.72
N SER A 98 3.00 -5.03 0.82
CA SER A 98 3.46 -6.42 0.88
C SER A 98 3.52 -6.95 -0.55
N ILE A 99 4.71 -6.95 -1.13
CA ILE A 99 4.95 -7.22 -2.55
C ILE A 99 4.98 -8.72 -2.80
N GLU A 100 4.13 -9.20 -3.73
CA GLU A 100 4.18 -10.58 -4.22
C GLU A 100 5.27 -10.71 -5.30
N LYS A 101 5.27 -9.80 -6.27
CA LYS A 101 6.28 -9.72 -7.33
C LYS A 101 6.50 -8.27 -7.78
N ASN A 102 7.74 -7.90 -8.07
CA ASN A 102 8.07 -6.59 -8.64
C ASN A 102 9.28 -6.70 -9.58
N ILE A 103 9.06 -6.53 -10.88
CA ILE A 103 10.14 -6.60 -11.89
C ILE A 103 10.98 -5.32 -11.95
N HIS A 104 10.48 -4.20 -11.43
CA HIS A 104 11.23 -2.94 -11.35
C HIS A 104 12.19 -2.91 -10.14
N LEU A 105 11.75 -3.48 -9.00
CA LEU A 105 12.51 -3.58 -7.76
C LEU A 105 12.47 -5.03 -7.25
N PRO A 106 13.19 -5.97 -7.91
CA PRO A 106 13.09 -7.41 -7.63
C PRO A 106 13.58 -7.81 -6.23
N MET A 107 14.39 -6.95 -5.58
CA MET A 107 14.79 -7.18 -4.19
C MET A 107 13.62 -7.11 -3.19
N LEU A 108 12.47 -6.58 -3.60
CA LEU A 108 11.24 -6.49 -2.83
C LEU A 108 10.32 -7.71 -3.00
N ASP A 109 10.64 -8.66 -3.88
CA ASP A 109 9.84 -9.87 -4.06
C ASP A 109 9.62 -10.59 -2.72
N ASN A 110 8.35 -10.86 -2.38
CA ASN A 110 7.91 -11.47 -1.12
C ASN A 110 8.34 -10.70 0.14
N LYS A 111 8.54 -9.38 0.03
CA LYS A 111 8.90 -8.52 1.16
C LYS A 111 7.91 -7.39 1.37
N ASP A 112 7.92 -6.91 2.60
CA ASP A 112 7.25 -5.67 2.98
C ASP A 112 8.14 -4.47 2.63
N ASN A 113 7.56 -3.50 1.93
CA ASN A 113 8.12 -2.17 1.75
C ASN A 113 7.28 -1.17 2.55
N VAL A 114 7.90 -0.44 3.47
CA VAL A 114 7.20 0.61 4.25
C VAL A 114 7.49 1.95 3.59
N LEU A 115 6.42 2.65 3.24
CA LEU A 115 6.48 3.96 2.61
C LEU A 115 5.94 5.01 3.58
N GLU A 116 6.73 6.07 3.77
CA GLU A 116 6.25 7.31 4.36
C GLU A 116 5.58 8.15 3.26
N PHE A 117 4.46 8.78 3.60
CA PHE A 117 3.70 9.59 2.65
C PHE A 117 3.32 10.96 3.22
N VAL A 118 3.24 11.94 2.33
CA VAL A 118 2.63 13.26 2.55
C VAL A 118 1.67 13.51 1.40
N ILE A 119 0.41 13.84 1.71
CA ILE A 119 -0.58 14.27 0.71
C ILE A 119 -0.69 15.79 0.82
N GLU A 120 -0.37 16.50 -0.26
CA GLU A 120 -0.43 17.96 -0.37
C GLU A 120 -1.66 18.34 -1.19
N ASP A 121 -2.48 19.23 -0.64
CA ASP A 121 -3.68 19.82 -1.26
C ASP A 121 -4.66 18.81 -1.90
N ASN A 122 -4.63 17.55 -1.44
CA ASN A 122 -5.36 16.40 -1.99
C ASN A 122 -5.03 16.02 -3.45
N ASP A 123 -4.09 16.70 -4.09
CA ASP A 123 -3.73 16.49 -5.50
C ASP A 123 -2.41 15.74 -5.67
N TYR A 124 -1.48 15.90 -4.72
CA TYR A 124 -0.14 15.33 -4.82
C TYR A 124 0.20 14.44 -3.63
N MET A 125 0.78 13.27 -3.92
CA MET A 125 1.29 12.36 -2.90
C MET A 125 2.80 12.18 -3.07
N HIS A 126 3.57 12.64 -2.09
CA HIS A 126 5.00 12.38 -1.99
C HIS A 126 5.23 11.08 -1.24
N LEU A 127 6.02 10.18 -1.82
CA LEU A 127 6.36 8.89 -1.22
C LEU A 127 7.87 8.77 -0.99
N LYS A 128 8.25 8.25 0.18
CA LYS A 128 9.64 7.92 0.49
C LYS A 128 9.72 6.53 1.13
N PHE A 129 10.69 5.74 0.69
CA PHE A 129 10.99 4.44 1.28
C PHE A 129 12.49 4.19 1.27
N PHE A 130 12.93 3.19 2.04
CA PHE A 130 14.33 2.82 2.14
C PHE A 130 14.51 1.34 1.81
N ILE A 131 15.41 1.06 0.87
CA ILE A 131 15.85 -0.30 0.56
C ILE A 131 17.25 -0.47 1.14
N LYS A 132 17.40 -1.39 2.10
CA LYS A 132 18.71 -1.78 2.58
C LYS A 132 19.39 -2.65 1.52
N MET A 133 20.48 -2.17 0.93
CA MET A 133 21.34 -3.02 0.12
C MET A 133 22.14 -3.94 1.05
N ILE A 134 22.10 -5.25 0.77
CA ILE A 134 22.89 -6.29 1.45
C ILE A 134 24.19 -6.46 0.68
#